data_AF-A0A2G5ET85-F1
#
_entry.id   AF-A0A2G5ET85-F1
#
_cell.length_a   1.000
_cell.length_b   1.000
_cell.length_c   1.000
_cell.angle_alpha   90.00
_cell.angle_beta   90.00
_cell.angle_gamma   90.00
#
_symmetry.space_group_name_H-M   'P 1'
#
loop_
_entity.id
_entity.type
_entity.pdbx_description
1 polymer ?
#
loop_
_entity_poly.entity_id
_entity_poly.type
_entity_poly.pdbx_seq_one_letter_code
_entity_poly.pdbx_strand_id
1 'polypeptide(L)'
;ASVLGTLILVGEIIALCCWLRRKKPKKFEQVEAFLELHEKRATKRYKYSDVKKMTKFFKDKLGEGGYGSVFKGQLPNGGEMVAVKILTETRGNGDDFINELASISRTFHINLVTYLGYCVDRGRRALIYEFMPKGSLEKYIYYKVSVGAQSRLGLMTLYNIAIGIADALQYLHGGCPTRILHLDIKPSNILLDNEFIPKISDFGLAKLCAENRSTVSLEGARGTPGYMAPELQSGGVSRKADVYSYGKMLLEMAGGRKIFDVETEIYYPPWIYDRLVSNMDLELYGITTPEEEQTARKMILVGLWCVQTDPTVRPQMSEVVQMLKGSLQTLQIPSRPASI
;
A
#
# COMPACT_ATOMS: atom_id res chain seq x y z
N ALA A 1 -51.05 37.81 5.39
CA ALA A 1 -50.83 36.40 5.77
C ALA A 1 -50.90 36.30 7.29
N SER A 2 -51.74 35.42 7.85
CA SER A 2 -51.96 35.36 9.30
C SER A 2 -50.71 34.83 10.01
N VAL A 3 -50.44 35.35 11.22
CA VAL A 3 -49.32 34.92 12.07
C VAL A 3 -49.33 33.39 12.31
N LEU A 4 -50.52 32.79 12.32
CA LEU A 4 -50.70 31.33 12.39
C LEU A 4 -50.09 30.61 11.18
N GLY A 5 -50.30 31.12 9.95
CA GLY A 5 -49.77 30.51 8.73
C GLY A 5 -48.25 30.50 8.68
N THR A 6 -47.60 31.55 9.19
CA THR A 6 -46.14 31.61 9.31
C THR A 6 -45.58 30.62 10.34
N LEU A 7 -46.27 30.40 11.47
CA LEU A 7 -45.80 29.45 12.50
C LEU A 7 -45.90 27.99 12.04
N ILE A 8 -46.96 27.65 11.29
CA ILE A 8 -47.14 26.31 10.72
C ILE A 8 -46.03 26.01 9.70
N LEU A 9 -45.75 26.96 8.79
CA LEU A 9 -44.70 26.81 7.78
C LEU A 9 -43.31 26.61 8.41
N VAL A 10 -42.99 27.38 9.47
CA VAL A 10 -41.73 27.22 10.21
C VAL A 10 -41.65 25.86 10.89
N GLY A 11 -42.76 25.39 11.49
CA GLY A 11 -42.84 24.06 12.08
C GLY A 11 -42.61 22.93 11.06
N GLU A 12 -43.21 23.03 9.88
CA GLU A 12 -43.02 22.08 8.78
C GLU A 12 -41.59 22.09 8.23
N ILE A 13 -40.98 23.27 8.08
CA ILE A 13 -39.58 23.39 7.65
C ILE A 13 -38.63 22.77 8.69
N ILE A 14 -38.87 23.01 9.98
CA ILE A 14 -38.06 22.41 11.06
C ILE A 14 -38.25 20.88 11.07
N ALA A 15 -39.48 20.39 10.92
CA ALA A 15 -39.78 18.97 10.85
C ALA A 15 -39.13 18.31 9.63
N LEU A 16 -39.19 18.95 8.46
CA LEU A 16 -38.54 18.51 7.24
C LEU A 16 -37.01 18.54 7.38
N CYS A 17 -36.43 19.59 7.98
CA CYS A 17 -35.00 19.67 8.25
C CYS A 17 -34.54 18.59 9.25
N CYS A 18 -35.35 18.30 10.28
CA CYS A 18 -35.10 17.21 11.22
C CYS A 18 -35.23 15.84 10.56
N TRP A 19 -36.19 15.65 9.66
CA TRP A 19 -36.39 14.41 8.90
C TRP A 19 -35.27 14.17 7.89
N LEU A 20 -34.86 15.20 7.15
CA LEU A 20 -33.72 15.17 6.24
C LEU A 20 -32.40 14.95 7.00
N ARG A 21 -32.24 15.50 8.21
CA ARG A 21 -31.09 15.20 9.10
C ARG A 21 -31.13 13.80 9.72
N ARG A 22 -32.31 13.19 9.86
CA ARG A 22 -32.48 11.82 10.40
C ARG A 22 -32.31 10.73 9.35
N LYS A 23 -32.54 11.02 8.07
CA LYS A 23 -32.21 10.09 6.99
C LYS A 23 -30.71 9.86 6.94
N LYS A 24 -30.27 8.71 7.46
CA LYS A 24 -28.92 8.21 7.19
C LYS A 24 -28.78 8.06 5.67
N PRO A 25 -27.70 8.54 5.05
CA PRO A 25 -27.50 8.32 3.63
C PRO A 25 -27.44 6.81 3.37
N LYS A 26 -28.10 6.30 2.31
CA LYS A 26 -28.19 4.85 1.96
C LYS A 26 -26.82 4.13 2.00
N LYS A 27 -25.72 4.84 1.77
CA LYS A 27 -24.35 4.30 1.82
C LYS A 27 -23.80 4.10 3.24
N PHE A 28 -24.25 4.90 4.21
CA PHE A 28 -23.97 4.67 5.62
C PHE A 28 -24.63 3.36 6.07
N GLU A 29 -25.82 3.05 5.58
CA GLU A 29 -26.48 1.77 5.83
C GLU A 29 -25.72 0.60 5.20
N GLN A 30 -25.12 0.75 4.02
CA GLN A 30 -24.26 -0.29 3.41
C GLN A 30 -22.98 -0.55 4.21
N VAL A 31 -22.32 0.51 4.70
CA VAL A 31 -21.13 0.37 5.57
C VAL A 31 -21.53 -0.28 6.89
N GLU A 32 -22.62 0.16 7.53
CA GLU A 32 -23.10 -0.45 8.78
C GLU A 32 -23.53 -1.90 8.57
N ALA A 33 -24.26 -2.23 7.51
CA ALA A 33 -24.63 -3.61 7.20
C ALA A 33 -23.40 -4.49 6.92
N PHE A 34 -22.38 -3.96 6.24
CA PHE A 34 -21.10 -4.64 6.07
C PHE A 34 -20.42 -4.86 7.42
N LEU A 35 -20.40 -3.85 8.30
CA LEU A 35 -19.82 -3.96 9.63
C LEU A 35 -20.56 -4.98 10.50
N GLU A 36 -21.88 -4.96 10.53
CA GLU A 36 -22.71 -5.92 11.28
C GLU A 36 -22.47 -7.36 10.81
N LEU A 37 -22.25 -7.57 9.51
CA LEU A 37 -21.90 -8.88 8.95
C LEU A 37 -20.48 -9.35 9.35
N HIS A 38 -19.57 -8.42 9.66
CA HIS A 38 -18.14 -8.68 9.88
C HIS A 38 -17.63 -8.39 11.30
N GLU A 39 -18.47 -7.84 12.19
CA GLU A 39 -18.16 -7.52 13.61
C GLU A 39 -17.83 -8.77 14.43
N LYS A 40 -18.08 -9.97 13.91
CA LYS A 40 -17.74 -11.25 14.55
C LYS A 40 -16.23 -11.56 14.62
N ARG A 41 -15.34 -10.69 14.13
CA ARG A 41 -13.88 -10.86 14.22
C ARG A 41 -13.21 -9.64 14.85
N ALA A 42 -12.60 -9.85 16.03
CA ALA A 42 -11.49 -9.17 16.74
C ALA A 42 -11.16 -7.67 16.48
N THR A 43 -12.02 -6.89 15.85
CA THR A 43 -11.76 -5.52 15.43
C THR A 43 -12.56 -4.56 16.30
N LYS A 44 -11.87 -3.59 16.91
CA LYS A 44 -12.49 -2.68 17.86
C LYS A 44 -13.09 -1.47 17.16
N ARG A 45 -14.39 -1.24 17.39
CA ARG A 45 -15.08 -0.03 16.98
C ARG A 45 -14.89 1.08 18.02
N TYR A 46 -14.35 2.21 17.59
CA TYR A 46 -14.13 3.41 18.41
C TYR A 46 -15.16 4.49 18.09
N LYS A 47 -15.49 5.32 19.08
CA LYS A 47 -16.25 6.55 18.85
C LYS A 47 -15.32 7.62 18.29
N TYR A 48 -15.89 8.60 17.58
CA TYR A 48 -15.10 9.72 17.10
C TYR A 48 -14.48 10.57 18.22
N SER A 49 -15.13 10.60 19.39
CA SER A 49 -14.55 11.19 20.60
C SER A 49 -13.26 10.49 21.03
N ASP A 50 -13.17 9.18 20.84
CA ASP A 50 -11.98 8.39 21.19
C ASP A 50 -10.87 8.68 20.20
N VAL A 51 -11.18 8.76 18.91
CA VAL A 51 -10.25 9.17 17.84
C VAL A 51 -9.65 10.56 18.11
N LYS A 52 -10.48 11.54 18.51
CA LYS A 52 -10.01 12.87 18.90
C LYS A 52 -9.08 12.83 20.11
N LYS A 53 -9.41 12.08 21.15
CA LYS A 53 -8.56 11.93 22.33
C LYS A 53 -7.23 11.24 22.00
N MET A 54 -7.32 10.14 21.26
CA MET A 54 -6.19 9.32 20.79
C MET A 54 -5.15 10.14 20.03
N THR A 55 -5.61 11.06 19.17
CA THR A 55 -4.75 11.91 18.33
C THR A 55 -4.43 13.28 18.96
N LYS A 56 -4.80 13.50 20.23
CA LYS A 56 -4.67 14.81 20.90
C LYS A 56 -5.24 15.95 20.05
N PHE A 57 -6.45 15.74 19.52
CA PHE A 57 -7.12 16.64 18.57
C PHE A 57 -6.37 16.83 17.25
N PHE A 58 -5.87 15.74 16.66
CA PHE A 58 -5.16 15.73 15.37
C PHE A 58 -3.89 16.58 15.35
N LYS A 59 -3.18 16.63 16.47
CA LYS A 59 -2.01 17.51 16.66
C LYS A 59 -0.82 17.11 15.79
N ASP A 60 -0.47 15.83 15.81
CA ASP A 60 0.78 15.32 15.24
C ASP A 60 0.49 14.63 13.89
N LYS A 61 0.48 15.40 12.80
CA LYS A 61 0.27 14.87 11.44
C LYS A 61 1.51 14.13 10.95
N LEU A 62 1.33 12.88 10.53
CA LEU A 62 2.39 12.01 9.99
C LEU A 62 2.50 12.10 8.47
N GLY A 63 1.38 12.36 7.79
CA GLY A 63 1.34 12.45 6.34
C GLY A 63 -0.07 12.74 5.81
N GLU A 64 -0.15 12.99 4.51
CA GLU A 64 -1.38 13.17 3.76
C GLU A 64 -1.23 12.55 2.38
N GLY A 65 -2.24 11.81 1.95
CA GLY A 65 -2.28 11.18 0.64
C GLY A 65 -3.67 11.33 0.00
N GLY A 66 -3.85 10.69 -1.16
CA GLY A 66 -5.10 10.79 -1.92
C GLY A 66 -6.35 10.32 -1.17
N TYR A 67 -6.18 9.49 -0.13
CA TYR A 67 -7.24 8.87 0.65
C TYR A 67 -7.49 9.56 2.00
N GLY A 68 -6.67 10.54 2.39
CA GLY A 68 -6.86 11.28 3.64
C GLY A 68 -5.57 11.60 4.39
N SER A 69 -5.72 12.02 5.64
CA SER A 69 -4.61 12.44 6.52
C SER A 69 -4.33 11.41 7.60
N VAL A 70 -3.05 11.17 7.90
CA VAL A 70 -2.61 10.23 8.94
C VAL A 70 -2.03 11.01 10.10
N PHE A 71 -2.45 10.66 11.33
CA PHE A 71 -2.01 11.31 12.56
C PHE A 71 -1.40 10.30 13.53
N LYS A 72 -0.39 10.72 14.26
CA LYS A 72 0.14 9.97 15.40
C LYS A 72 -0.84 10.07 16.56
N GLY A 73 -1.01 8.97 17.27
CA GLY A 73 -1.85 8.92 18.45
C GLY A 73 -1.39 7.87 19.44
N GLN A 74 -2.17 7.72 20.50
CA GLN A 74 -1.97 6.71 21.54
C GLN A 74 -3.30 6.12 21.96
N LEU A 75 -3.39 4.80 22.08
CA LEU A 75 -4.59 4.14 22.60
C LEU A 75 -4.94 4.64 24.02
N PRO A 76 -6.21 4.55 24.44
CA PRO A 76 -6.63 4.98 25.78
C PRO A 76 -5.78 4.36 26.91
N ASN A 77 -5.70 5.06 28.04
CA ASN A 77 -4.96 4.66 29.25
C ASN A 77 -3.44 4.54 29.07
N GLY A 78 -2.85 5.32 28.14
CA GLY A 78 -1.40 5.29 27.91
C GLY A 78 -0.93 4.01 27.21
N GLY A 79 -1.83 3.37 26.45
CA GLY A 79 -1.53 2.17 25.70
C GLY A 79 -0.59 2.40 24.51
N GLU A 80 -0.59 1.45 23.58
CA GLU A 80 0.28 1.44 22.41
C GLU A 80 0.15 2.72 21.55
N MET A 81 1.27 3.10 20.93
CA MET A 81 1.31 4.18 19.94
C MET A 81 0.65 3.72 18.65
N VAL A 82 -0.14 4.61 18.04
CA VAL A 82 -0.94 4.28 16.85
C VAL A 82 -0.81 5.31 15.75
N ALA A 83 -1.08 4.87 14.52
CA ALA A 83 -1.32 5.72 13.38
C ALA A 83 -2.82 5.73 13.06
N VAL A 84 -3.41 6.93 13.02
CA VAL A 84 -4.83 7.14 12.77
C VAL A 84 -5.02 7.79 11.41
N LYS A 85 -5.51 7.02 10.43
CA LYS A 85 -5.83 7.48 9.09
C LYS A 85 -7.27 7.99 9.07
N ILE A 86 -7.43 9.30 8.94
CA ILE A 86 -8.72 9.98 8.76
C ILE A 86 -8.99 10.09 7.26
N LEU A 87 -10.05 9.43 6.81
CA LEU A 87 -10.41 9.44 5.39
C LEU A 87 -11.25 10.67 5.07
N THR A 88 -10.88 11.38 4.00
CA THR A 88 -11.62 12.55 3.52
C THR A 88 -12.72 12.14 2.56
N GLU A 89 -13.92 12.73 2.68
CA GLU A 89 -15.08 12.44 1.81
C GLU A 89 -14.89 12.91 0.35
N THR A 90 -13.79 13.60 0.04
CA THR A 90 -13.62 14.42 -1.16
C THR A 90 -13.25 13.65 -2.44
N ARG A 91 -12.88 12.36 -2.39
CA ARG A 91 -12.37 11.63 -3.56
C ARG A 91 -12.89 10.20 -3.76
N GLY A 92 -14.18 9.95 -3.52
CA GLY A 92 -14.81 8.71 -3.98
C GLY A 92 -16.09 8.32 -3.26
N ASN A 93 -16.70 7.23 -3.72
CA ASN A 93 -17.94 6.68 -3.18
C ASN A 93 -17.81 6.05 -1.77
N GLY A 94 -16.63 6.15 -1.13
CA GLY A 94 -16.31 5.51 0.14
C GLY A 94 -15.82 4.07 0.00
N ASP A 95 -15.56 3.62 -1.23
CA ASP A 95 -15.10 2.27 -1.55
C ASP A 95 -13.74 1.96 -0.94
N ASP A 96 -12.84 2.93 -0.83
CA ASP A 96 -11.49 2.71 -0.30
C ASP A 96 -11.51 2.33 1.19
N PHE A 97 -12.41 2.94 1.97
CA PHE A 97 -12.63 2.55 3.36
C PHE A 97 -13.11 1.10 3.46
N ILE A 98 -14.07 0.71 2.62
CA ILE A 98 -14.62 -0.65 2.62
C ILE A 98 -13.56 -1.64 2.13
N ASN A 99 -12.83 -1.33 1.06
CA ASN A 99 -11.76 -2.18 0.52
C ASN A 99 -10.67 -2.41 1.57
N GLU A 100 -10.20 -1.34 2.19
CA GLU A 100 -9.15 -1.38 3.21
C GLU A 100 -9.63 -2.20 4.41
N LEU A 101 -10.80 -1.86 4.96
CA LEU A 101 -11.38 -2.59 6.08
C LEU A 101 -11.63 -4.07 5.77
N ALA A 102 -12.21 -4.37 4.60
CA ALA A 102 -12.53 -5.73 4.20
C ALA A 102 -11.27 -6.58 3.96
N SER A 103 -10.19 -5.97 3.49
CA SER A 103 -8.93 -6.66 3.22
C SER A 103 -8.13 -6.84 4.50
N ILE A 104 -7.78 -5.74 5.19
CA ILE A 104 -6.83 -5.77 6.30
C ILE A 104 -7.36 -6.50 7.53
N SER A 105 -8.68 -6.46 7.78
CA SER A 105 -9.30 -7.18 8.91
C SER A 105 -9.21 -8.71 8.81
N ARG A 106 -8.83 -9.24 7.64
CA ARG A 106 -8.72 -10.67 7.36
C ARG A 106 -7.28 -11.16 7.31
N THR A 107 -6.31 -10.27 7.47
CA THR A 107 -4.89 -10.58 7.31
C THR A 107 -4.18 -10.55 8.64
N PHE A 108 -3.30 -11.51 8.87
CA PHE A 108 -2.39 -11.51 10.02
C PHE A 108 -1.04 -12.07 9.57
N HIS A 109 -0.04 -11.21 9.45
CA HIS A 109 1.29 -11.55 8.97
C HIS A 109 2.31 -10.54 9.49
N ILE A 110 3.53 -11.00 9.83
CA ILE A 110 4.58 -10.15 10.42
C ILE A 110 4.96 -8.95 9.52
N ASN A 111 4.89 -9.14 8.21
CA ASN A 111 5.18 -8.11 7.21
C ASN A 111 3.94 -7.37 6.66
N LEU A 112 2.82 -7.39 7.37
CA LEU A 112 1.64 -6.57 7.08
C LEU A 112 1.35 -5.65 8.27
N VAL A 113 0.90 -4.42 8.00
CA VAL A 113 0.57 -3.48 9.07
C VAL A 113 -0.60 -4.01 9.90
N THR A 114 -0.46 -3.97 11.22
CA THR A 114 -1.47 -4.45 12.16
C THR A 114 -2.60 -3.44 12.26
N TYR A 115 -3.79 -3.90 11.92
CA TYR A 115 -5.02 -3.14 12.05
C TYR A 115 -5.62 -3.32 13.44
N LEU A 116 -5.85 -2.22 14.14
CA LEU A 116 -6.28 -2.21 15.55
C LEU A 116 -7.76 -1.84 15.71
N GLY A 117 -8.35 -1.17 14.72
CA GLY A 117 -9.77 -0.84 14.74
C GLY A 117 -10.17 0.31 13.83
N TYR A 118 -11.44 0.71 13.92
CA TYR A 118 -12.01 1.76 13.09
C TYR A 118 -12.94 2.68 13.88
N CYS A 119 -13.26 3.82 13.26
CA CYS A 119 -14.38 4.66 13.64
C CYS A 119 -15.25 4.95 12.42
N VAL A 120 -16.56 4.79 12.57
CA VAL A 120 -17.57 5.27 11.61
C VAL A 120 -18.61 6.06 12.42
N ASP A 121 -18.65 7.38 12.22
CA ASP A 121 -19.55 8.30 12.92
C ASP A 121 -19.97 9.48 12.05
N ARG A 122 -21.23 9.48 11.60
CA ARG A 122 -21.89 10.59 10.88
C ARG A 122 -21.05 11.15 9.72
N GLY A 123 -20.62 10.29 8.80
CA GLY A 123 -19.78 10.64 7.64
C GLY A 123 -18.27 10.56 7.91
N ARG A 124 -17.86 10.66 9.18
CA ARG A 124 -16.44 10.59 9.55
C ARG A 124 -15.98 9.14 9.64
N ARG A 125 -14.89 8.83 8.94
CA ARG A 125 -14.30 7.49 8.88
C ARG A 125 -12.84 7.58 9.29
N ALA A 126 -12.43 6.68 10.18
CA ALA A 126 -11.04 6.54 10.57
C ALA A 126 -10.65 5.07 10.66
N LEU A 127 -9.39 4.79 10.34
CA LEU A 127 -8.74 3.50 10.52
C LEU A 127 -7.56 3.69 11.47
N ILE A 128 -7.42 2.76 12.42
CA ILE A 128 -6.42 2.80 13.49
C ILE A 128 -5.47 1.62 13.27
N TYR A 129 -4.18 1.93 13.19
CA TYR A 129 -3.08 0.98 12.95
C TYR A 129 -2.02 1.09 14.03
N GLU A 130 -1.17 0.06 14.13
CA GLU A 130 0.10 0.19 14.85
C GLU A 130 0.92 1.37 14.30
N PHE A 131 1.67 2.05 15.18
CA PHE A 131 2.54 3.14 14.75
C PHE A 131 3.89 2.61 14.26
N MET A 132 4.30 3.04 13.06
CA MET A 132 5.55 2.63 12.43
C MET A 132 6.61 3.74 12.56
N PRO A 133 7.54 3.65 13.53
CA PRO A 133 8.41 4.76 13.95
C PRO A 133 9.40 5.24 12.88
N LYS A 134 9.84 4.37 11.97
CA LYS A 134 10.77 4.75 10.89
C LYS A 134 10.05 5.25 9.64
N GLY A 135 8.71 5.17 9.62
CA GLY A 135 7.90 5.62 8.49
C GLY A 135 8.14 4.78 7.25
N SER A 136 8.05 5.39 6.06
CA SER A 136 8.10 4.68 4.79
C SER A 136 9.52 4.33 4.32
N LEU A 137 9.63 3.22 3.59
CA LEU A 137 10.84 2.75 2.92
C LEU A 137 11.39 3.77 1.92
N GLU A 138 10.53 4.57 1.29
CA GLU A 138 10.91 5.63 0.34
C GLU A 138 12.02 6.55 0.85
N LYS A 139 12.08 6.79 2.17
CA LYS A 139 13.11 7.64 2.81
C LYS A 139 14.51 7.05 2.77
N TYR A 140 14.63 5.75 2.47
CA TYR A 140 15.84 4.95 2.70
C TYR A 140 16.39 4.28 1.44
N ILE A 141 15.73 4.41 0.27
CA ILE A 141 16.13 3.74 -0.97
C ILE A 141 17.14 4.55 -1.79
N TYR A 142 17.02 5.88 -1.82
CA TYR A 142 17.72 6.69 -2.81
C TYR A 142 19.05 7.23 -2.28
N TYR A 143 20.09 7.21 -3.11
CA TYR A 143 21.28 8.03 -2.89
C TYR A 143 20.94 9.48 -3.29
N LYS A 144 20.48 10.30 -2.33
CA LYS A 144 20.47 11.77 -2.51
C LYS A 144 21.61 12.42 -1.72
N VAL A 145 22.32 13.30 -2.40
CA VAL A 145 23.50 14.08 -1.97
C VAL A 145 23.13 15.25 -1.02
N SER A 146 21.84 15.44 -0.69
CA SER A 146 21.41 16.59 0.09
C SER A 146 21.63 16.39 1.60
N VAL A 147 22.47 17.26 2.17
CA VAL A 147 22.74 17.43 3.61
C VAL A 147 21.42 17.49 4.38
N GLY A 148 21.17 16.50 5.24
CA GLY A 148 19.98 16.42 6.11
C GLY A 148 18.96 15.33 5.75
N ALA A 149 19.12 14.62 4.63
CA ALA A 149 18.34 13.42 4.35
C ALA A 149 18.83 12.23 5.18
N GLN A 150 17.91 11.38 5.64
CA GLN A 150 18.25 10.10 6.27
C GLN A 150 19.11 9.28 5.29
N SER A 151 20.21 8.70 5.78
CA SER A 151 21.12 7.92 4.95
C SER A 151 20.40 6.70 4.38
N ARG A 152 20.70 6.36 3.12
CA ARG A 152 20.29 5.10 2.49
C ARG A 152 20.61 3.93 3.42
N LEU A 153 19.72 2.94 3.50
CA LEU A 153 20.04 1.69 4.18
C LEU A 153 21.07 0.88 3.40
N GLY A 154 21.92 0.16 4.13
CA GLY A 154 22.86 -0.80 3.56
C GLY A 154 22.13 -1.88 2.75
N LEU A 155 22.79 -2.42 1.73
CA LEU A 155 22.15 -3.33 0.78
C LEU A 155 21.56 -4.57 1.48
N MET A 156 22.28 -5.17 2.44
CA MET A 156 21.79 -6.36 3.12
C MET A 156 20.49 -6.11 3.91
N THR A 157 20.34 -4.92 4.49
CA THR A 157 19.07 -4.51 5.12
C THR A 157 17.96 -4.36 4.09
N LEU A 158 18.25 -3.72 2.95
CA LEU A 158 17.28 -3.59 1.85
C LEU A 158 16.90 -4.97 1.29
N TYR A 159 17.83 -5.90 1.19
CA TYR A 159 17.57 -7.27 0.74
C TYR A 159 16.64 -8.04 1.70
N ASN A 160 16.87 -7.94 3.01
CA ASN A 160 15.96 -8.52 4.01
C ASN A 160 14.57 -7.88 3.95
N ILE A 161 14.50 -6.57 3.73
CA ILE A 161 13.25 -5.85 3.50
C ILE A 161 12.54 -6.39 2.25
N ALA A 162 13.27 -6.55 1.14
CA ALA A 162 12.71 -7.08 -0.11
C ALA A 162 12.12 -8.48 0.06
N ILE A 163 12.78 -9.35 0.83
CA ILE A 163 12.29 -10.68 1.18
C ILE A 163 11.01 -10.60 2.02
N GLY A 164 11.01 -9.78 3.09
CA GLY A 164 9.82 -9.65 3.95
C GLY A 164 8.59 -9.14 3.20
N ILE A 165 8.77 -8.22 2.25
CA ILE A 165 7.69 -7.76 1.37
C ILE A 165 7.22 -8.90 0.45
N ALA A 166 8.16 -9.68 -0.12
CA ALA A 166 7.81 -10.80 -0.99
C ALA A 166 7.03 -11.90 -0.25
N ASP A 167 7.44 -12.23 0.97
CA ASP A 167 6.76 -13.19 1.85
C ASP A 167 5.33 -12.70 2.19
N ALA A 168 5.15 -11.41 2.49
CA ALA A 168 3.80 -10.83 2.69
C ALA A 168 2.92 -10.89 1.44
N LEU A 169 3.46 -10.59 0.26
CA LEU A 169 2.69 -10.67 -0.99
C LEU A 169 2.34 -12.12 -1.35
N GLN A 170 3.25 -13.07 -1.11
CA GLN A 170 2.96 -14.50 -1.23
C GLN A 170 1.78 -14.89 -0.32
N TYR A 171 1.79 -14.43 0.93
CA TYR A 171 0.68 -14.64 1.85
C TYR A 171 -0.63 -14.04 1.30
N LEU A 172 -0.64 -12.80 0.82
CA LEU A 172 -1.86 -12.18 0.26
C LEU A 172 -2.39 -12.93 -0.98
N HIS A 173 -1.50 -13.43 -1.84
CA HIS A 173 -1.87 -14.07 -3.10
C HIS A 173 -2.38 -15.51 -2.98
N GLY A 174 -1.92 -16.25 -1.96
CA GLY A 174 -2.27 -17.66 -1.80
C GLY A 174 -2.17 -18.25 -0.40
N GLY A 175 -1.65 -17.52 0.60
CA GLY A 175 -1.61 -17.96 2.00
C GLY A 175 -2.77 -17.45 2.86
N CYS A 176 -3.51 -16.45 2.38
CA CYS A 176 -4.66 -15.86 3.05
C CYS A 176 -5.95 -16.60 2.66
N PRO A 177 -6.91 -16.84 3.59
CA PRO A 177 -8.19 -17.51 3.28
C PRO A 177 -9.02 -16.85 2.18
N THR A 178 -8.74 -15.59 1.88
CA THR A 178 -9.29 -14.92 0.70
C THR A 178 -8.13 -14.27 -0.01
N ARG A 179 -7.96 -14.55 -1.30
CA ARG A 179 -6.91 -13.91 -2.10
C ARG A 179 -7.13 -12.41 -2.09
N ILE A 180 -6.08 -11.67 -1.74
CA ILE A 180 -6.08 -10.20 -1.73
C ILE A 180 -5.03 -9.73 -2.74
N LEU A 181 -5.44 -8.87 -3.65
CA LEU A 181 -4.55 -8.13 -4.55
C LEU A 181 -4.35 -6.73 -3.96
N HIS A 182 -3.11 -6.28 -3.76
CA HIS A 182 -2.84 -5.00 -3.11
C HIS A 182 -3.05 -3.82 -4.07
N LEU A 183 -2.55 -3.93 -5.29
CA LEU A 183 -2.65 -3.00 -6.43
C LEU A 183 -1.97 -1.63 -6.25
N ASP A 184 -1.34 -1.38 -5.10
CA ASP A 184 -0.56 -0.17 -4.85
C ASP A 184 0.78 -0.44 -4.12
N ILE A 185 1.53 -1.44 -4.58
CA ILE A 185 2.86 -1.73 -4.03
C ILE A 185 3.88 -0.70 -4.53
N LYS A 186 4.49 0.02 -3.59
CA LYS A 186 5.50 1.07 -3.83
C LYS A 186 6.22 1.40 -2.51
N PRO A 187 7.40 2.03 -2.55
CA PRO A 187 8.17 2.37 -1.35
C PRO A 187 7.42 3.19 -0.29
N SER A 188 6.51 4.08 -0.68
CA SER A 188 5.73 4.90 0.27
C SER A 188 4.71 4.11 1.08
N ASN A 189 4.27 2.95 0.57
CA ASN A 189 3.32 2.07 1.24
C ASN A 189 3.99 0.93 2.03
N ILE A 190 5.32 0.85 2.03
CA ILE A 190 6.08 -0.07 2.89
C ILE A 190 6.55 0.71 4.11
N LEU A 191 5.99 0.40 5.28
CA LEU A 191 6.38 1.04 6.54
C LEU A 191 7.41 0.19 7.29
N LEU A 192 8.22 0.84 8.13
CA LEU A 192 9.34 0.23 8.83
C LEU A 192 9.22 0.45 10.34
N ASP A 193 9.39 -0.63 11.10
CA ASP A 193 9.42 -0.58 12.57
C ASP A 193 10.80 -0.18 13.10
N ASN A 194 11.02 -0.30 14.42
CA ASN A 194 12.29 0.07 15.05
C ASN A 194 13.46 -0.81 14.59
N GLU A 195 13.17 -2.03 14.14
CA GLU A 195 14.12 -3.05 13.70
C GLU A 195 14.26 -3.10 12.16
N PHE A 196 13.61 -2.17 11.44
CA PHE A 196 13.53 -2.16 9.97
C PHE A 196 12.80 -3.37 9.37
N ILE A 197 11.92 -4.04 10.13
CA ILE A 197 11.03 -5.05 9.56
C ILE A 197 9.97 -4.33 8.70
N PRO A 198 9.81 -4.73 7.43
CA PRO A 198 8.85 -4.09 6.54
C PRO A 198 7.44 -4.54 6.82
N LYS A 199 6.50 -3.60 6.76
CA LYS A 199 5.06 -3.85 6.82
C LYS A 199 4.35 -3.19 5.66
N ILE A 200 3.70 -3.98 4.80
CA ILE A 200 2.85 -3.46 3.73
C ILE A 200 1.64 -2.77 4.37
N SER A 201 1.34 -1.57 3.90
CA SER A 201 0.25 -0.72 4.34
C SER A 201 -0.55 -0.17 3.16
N ASP A 202 -1.66 0.52 3.46
CA ASP A 202 -2.55 1.18 2.50
C ASP A 202 -3.28 0.23 1.53
N PHE A 203 -4.25 -0.50 2.08
CA PHE A 203 -5.10 -1.42 1.32
C PHE A 203 -6.31 -0.71 0.67
N GLY A 204 -6.28 0.61 0.50
CA GLY A 204 -7.40 1.37 -0.07
C GLY A 204 -7.80 0.91 -1.48
N LEU A 205 -6.81 0.50 -2.27
CA LEU A 205 -7.02 -0.04 -3.62
C LEU A 205 -7.19 -1.56 -3.67
N ALA A 206 -7.08 -2.25 -2.54
CA ALA A 206 -7.02 -3.70 -2.49
C ALA A 206 -8.31 -4.36 -2.98
N LYS A 207 -8.17 -5.58 -3.51
CA LYS A 207 -9.28 -6.37 -4.04
C LYS A 207 -9.29 -7.79 -3.51
N LEU A 208 -10.42 -8.17 -2.93
CA LEU A 208 -10.72 -9.55 -2.54
C LEU A 208 -11.16 -10.34 -3.77
N CYS A 209 -10.47 -11.43 -4.06
CA CYS A 209 -10.77 -12.34 -5.17
C CYS A 209 -11.20 -13.69 -4.63
N ALA A 210 -12.27 -14.26 -5.20
CA ALA A 210 -12.58 -15.68 -4.99
C ALA A 210 -11.45 -16.52 -5.61
N GLU A 211 -11.04 -17.60 -4.92
CA GLU A 211 -9.87 -18.42 -5.29
C GLU A 211 -9.91 -18.90 -6.76
N ASN A 212 -11.12 -19.12 -7.29
CA ASN A 212 -11.42 -19.72 -8.59
C ASN A 212 -11.33 -18.73 -9.77
N ARG A 213 -11.13 -17.43 -9.52
CA ARG A 213 -10.97 -16.41 -10.57
C ARG A 213 -9.50 -16.01 -10.71
N SER A 214 -8.93 -16.22 -11.88
CA SER A 214 -7.56 -15.81 -12.23
C SER A 214 -7.46 -14.31 -12.53
N THR A 215 -8.56 -13.70 -12.98
CA THR A 215 -8.66 -12.28 -13.36
C THR A 215 -9.95 -11.66 -12.88
N VAL A 216 -9.89 -10.37 -12.52
CA VAL A 216 -11.07 -9.53 -12.21
C VAL A 216 -11.08 -8.34 -13.15
N SER A 217 -12.25 -8.01 -13.72
CA SER A 217 -12.43 -6.78 -14.51
C SER A 217 -12.69 -5.60 -13.58
N LEU A 218 -12.00 -4.48 -13.79
CA LEU A 218 -12.19 -3.24 -13.04
C LEU A 218 -12.59 -2.09 -13.95
N GLU A 219 -13.48 -1.22 -13.46
CA GLU A 219 -13.76 0.08 -14.07
C GLU A 219 -12.68 1.08 -13.61
N GLY A 220 -11.94 1.61 -14.58
CA GLY A 220 -10.93 2.67 -14.39
C GLY A 220 -9.53 2.17 -14.00
N ALA A 221 -8.50 2.91 -14.44
CA ALA A 221 -7.11 2.66 -14.08
C ALA A 221 -6.92 2.87 -12.57
N ARG A 222 -6.40 1.86 -11.86
CA ARG A 222 -6.06 1.91 -10.42
C ARG A 222 -4.58 1.62 -10.21
N GLY A 223 -3.98 2.33 -9.25
CA GLY A 223 -2.57 2.20 -8.86
C GLY A 223 -1.81 3.52 -9.02
N THR A 224 -0.58 3.54 -8.53
CA THR A 224 0.28 4.74 -8.61
C THR A 224 1.03 4.81 -9.94
N PRO A 225 0.99 5.96 -10.67
CA PRO A 225 1.82 6.18 -11.84
C PRO A 225 3.30 5.89 -11.53
N GLY A 226 3.99 5.21 -12.42
CA GLY A 226 5.37 4.77 -12.19
C GLY A 226 5.50 3.42 -11.48
N TYR A 227 4.46 2.88 -10.82
CA TYR A 227 4.43 1.50 -10.27
C TYR A 227 3.41 0.58 -10.95
N MET A 228 2.34 1.16 -11.52
CA MET A 228 1.26 0.44 -12.20
C MET A 228 1.75 -0.50 -13.32
N ALA A 229 1.18 -1.71 -13.35
CA ALA A 229 1.39 -2.70 -14.42
C ALA A 229 0.63 -2.32 -15.71
N PRO A 230 1.20 -2.59 -16.90
CA PRO A 230 0.63 -2.13 -18.17
C PRO A 230 -0.79 -2.68 -18.41
N GLU A 231 -1.07 -3.93 -18.03
CA GLU A 231 -2.37 -4.56 -18.22
C GLU A 231 -3.51 -3.94 -17.37
N LEU A 232 -3.18 -3.16 -16.33
CA LEU A 232 -4.19 -2.46 -15.54
C LEU A 232 -4.86 -1.33 -16.34
N GLN A 233 -4.21 -0.81 -17.37
CA GLN A 233 -4.78 0.20 -18.27
C GLN A 233 -5.87 -0.39 -19.18
N SER A 234 -5.74 -1.66 -19.54
CA SER A 234 -6.73 -2.40 -20.33
C SER A 234 -7.75 -3.14 -19.46
N GLY A 235 -7.74 -2.92 -18.14
CA GLY A 235 -8.69 -3.50 -17.19
C GLY A 235 -8.36 -4.93 -16.74
N GLY A 236 -7.20 -5.46 -17.11
CA GLY A 236 -6.74 -6.79 -16.69
C GLY A 236 -6.18 -6.74 -15.27
N VAL A 237 -6.91 -7.26 -14.29
CA VAL A 237 -6.44 -7.28 -12.89
C VAL A 237 -6.15 -8.70 -12.44
N SER A 238 -4.92 -8.92 -12.00
CA SER A 238 -4.45 -10.20 -11.47
C SER A 238 -3.36 -10.00 -10.42
N ARG A 239 -2.99 -11.08 -9.72
CA ARG A 239 -1.83 -11.11 -8.82
C ARG A 239 -0.51 -10.70 -9.49
N LYS A 240 -0.41 -10.82 -10.82
CA LYS A 240 0.78 -10.43 -11.58
C LYS A 240 0.99 -8.90 -11.64
N ALA A 241 -0.05 -8.12 -11.36
CA ALA A 241 0.08 -6.66 -11.26
C ALA A 241 0.85 -6.23 -9.99
N ASP A 242 0.62 -6.93 -8.87
CA ASP A 242 1.42 -6.75 -7.64
C ASP A 242 2.87 -7.18 -7.87
N VAL A 243 3.10 -8.29 -8.58
CA VAL A 243 4.46 -8.77 -8.93
C VAL A 243 5.22 -7.69 -9.71
N TYR A 244 4.59 -7.08 -10.70
CA TYR A 244 5.20 -6.00 -11.49
C TYR A 244 5.56 -4.78 -10.65
N SER A 245 4.64 -4.37 -9.78
CA SER A 245 4.83 -3.24 -8.88
C SER A 245 5.97 -3.50 -7.88
N TYR A 246 6.03 -4.73 -7.33
CA TYR A 246 7.13 -5.23 -6.50
C TYR A 246 8.46 -5.22 -7.27
N GLY A 247 8.47 -5.71 -8.51
CA GLY A 247 9.65 -5.73 -9.37
C GLY A 247 10.28 -4.36 -9.57
N LYS A 248 9.44 -3.35 -9.83
CA LYS A 248 9.92 -1.96 -9.93
C LYS A 248 10.53 -1.46 -8.64
N MET A 249 9.86 -1.67 -7.51
CA MET A 249 10.42 -1.32 -6.21
C MET A 249 11.74 -2.06 -5.92
N LEU A 250 11.83 -3.34 -6.26
CA LEU A 250 13.04 -4.16 -6.07
C LEU A 250 14.22 -3.62 -6.89
N LEU A 251 13.98 -3.18 -8.12
CA LEU A 251 14.99 -2.53 -8.96
C LEU A 251 15.46 -1.21 -8.35
N GLU A 252 14.56 -0.38 -7.83
CA GLU A 252 14.96 0.87 -7.13
C GLU A 252 15.79 0.59 -5.88
N MET A 253 15.42 -0.44 -5.11
CA MET A 253 16.17 -0.87 -3.92
C MET A 253 17.58 -1.35 -4.27
N ALA A 254 17.74 -2.13 -5.34
CA ALA A 254 19.03 -2.63 -5.77
C ALA A 254 19.91 -1.53 -6.39
N GLY A 255 19.34 -0.74 -7.29
CA GLY A 255 20.04 0.30 -8.05
C GLY A 255 20.23 1.61 -7.31
N GLY A 256 19.44 1.85 -6.28
CA GLY A 256 19.51 3.07 -5.48
C GLY A 256 19.06 4.36 -6.14
N ARG A 257 18.31 4.22 -7.23
CA ARG A 257 17.84 5.28 -8.09
C ARG A 257 16.38 5.04 -8.46
N LYS A 258 15.69 6.07 -8.94
CA LYS A 258 14.30 5.96 -9.38
C LYS A 258 14.20 5.13 -10.66
N ILE A 259 13.05 4.49 -10.87
CA ILE A 259 12.75 3.77 -12.12
C ILE A 259 12.85 4.67 -13.36
N PHE A 260 12.43 5.92 -13.23
CA PHE A 260 12.60 6.93 -14.27
C PHE A 260 13.38 8.09 -13.67
N ASP A 261 14.55 8.35 -14.25
CA ASP A 261 15.35 9.51 -13.93
C ASP A 261 15.02 10.63 -14.91
N VAL A 262 14.45 11.72 -14.38
CA VAL A 262 14.03 12.87 -15.19
C VAL A 262 15.23 13.66 -15.70
N GLU A 263 16.35 13.65 -14.98
CA GLU A 263 17.53 14.45 -15.36
C GLU A 263 18.30 13.80 -16.51
N THR A 264 18.37 12.47 -16.50
CA THR A 264 19.09 11.70 -17.53
C THR A 264 18.16 11.11 -18.60
N GLU A 265 16.84 11.24 -18.44
CA GLU A 265 15.80 10.61 -19.25
C GLU A 265 15.93 9.07 -19.36
N ILE A 266 16.64 8.46 -18.40
CA ILE A 266 16.88 7.03 -18.37
C ILE A 266 15.68 6.30 -17.76
N TYR A 267 15.12 5.36 -18.52
CA TYR A 267 14.24 4.32 -17.98
C TYR A 267 15.06 3.13 -17.48
N TYR A 268 15.07 2.93 -16.16
CA TYR A 268 16.02 2.06 -15.48
C TYR A 268 15.96 0.58 -15.87
N PRO A 269 14.78 -0.07 -16.04
CA PRO A 269 14.73 -1.52 -16.34
C PRO A 269 15.45 -1.96 -17.63
N PRO A 270 15.21 -1.36 -18.83
CA PRO A 270 15.99 -1.72 -20.02
C PRO A 270 17.45 -1.29 -19.91
N TRP A 271 17.74 -0.15 -19.25
CA TRP A 271 19.11 0.33 -19.07
C TRP A 271 19.97 -0.64 -18.24
N ILE A 272 19.46 -1.14 -17.11
CA ILE A 272 20.19 -2.08 -16.27
C ILE A 272 20.30 -3.45 -16.93
N TYR A 273 19.29 -3.84 -17.72
CA TYR A 273 19.32 -5.06 -18.53
C TYR A 273 20.48 -5.03 -19.54
N ASP A 274 20.61 -3.95 -20.30
CA ASP A 274 21.64 -3.84 -21.35
C ASP A 274 23.06 -3.92 -20.76
N ARG A 275 23.27 -3.32 -19.59
CA ARG A 275 24.53 -3.46 -18.83
C ARG A 275 24.78 -4.87 -18.34
N LEU A 276 23.75 -5.53 -17.81
CA LEU A 276 23.84 -6.90 -17.30
C LEU A 276 24.23 -7.89 -18.39
N VAL A 277 23.61 -7.80 -19.58
CA VAL A 277 23.90 -8.68 -20.72
C VAL A 277 25.27 -8.39 -21.33
N SER A 278 25.66 -7.12 -21.39
CA SER A 278 26.96 -6.70 -21.92
C SER A 278 28.11 -6.88 -20.92
N ASN A 279 27.83 -7.42 -19.73
CA ASN A 279 28.79 -7.56 -18.63
C ASN A 279 29.54 -6.25 -18.30
N MET A 280 28.83 -5.13 -18.40
CA MET A 280 29.33 -3.81 -18.02
C MET A 280 29.17 -3.58 -16.51
N ASP A 281 29.87 -2.58 -15.98
CA ASP A 281 29.62 -2.09 -14.62
C ASP A 281 28.13 -1.71 -14.48
N LEU A 282 27.50 -2.25 -13.44
CA LEU A 282 26.09 -2.01 -13.11
C LEU A 282 25.87 -0.65 -12.43
N GLU A 283 26.96 0.06 -12.10
CA GLU A 283 26.96 1.38 -11.45
C GLU A 283 26.11 1.40 -10.17
N LEU A 284 26.32 0.40 -9.31
CA LEU A 284 25.56 0.25 -8.08
C LEU A 284 26.10 1.19 -7.00
N TYR A 285 25.22 1.94 -6.36
CA TYR A 285 25.61 2.88 -5.32
C TYR A 285 25.70 2.23 -3.94
N GLY A 286 26.78 2.52 -3.22
CA GLY A 286 26.96 2.08 -1.82
C GLY A 286 27.23 0.58 -1.67
N ILE A 287 27.70 -0.08 -2.73
CA ILE A 287 28.14 -1.48 -2.70
C ILE A 287 29.63 -1.49 -2.39
N THR A 288 30.02 -2.21 -1.34
CA THR A 288 31.39 -2.21 -0.81
C THR A 288 32.03 -3.58 -0.76
N THR A 289 31.23 -4.65 -0.91
CA THR A 289 31.71 -6.03 -0.81
C THR A 289 31.24 -6.89 -2.00
N PRO A 290 31.97 -7.97 -2.35
CA PRO A 290 31.54 -8.92 -3.37
C PRO A 290 30.20 -9.61 -3.04
N GLU A 291 29.91 -9.83 -1.75
CA GLU A 291 28.64 -10.41 -1.30
C GLU A 291 27.46 -9.45 -1.58
N GLU A 292 27.65 -8.16 -1.31
CA GLU A 292 26.67 -7.14 -1.66
C GLU A 292 26.48 -7.06 -3.18
N GLU A 293 27.55 -7.11 -3.97
CA GLU A 293 27.45 -7.10 -5.43
C GLU A 293 26.63 -8.29 -5.95
N GLN A 294 26.91 -9.51 -5.45
CA GLN A 294 26.13 -10.70 -5.80
C GLN A 294 24.66 -10.58 -5.40
N THR A 295 24.39 -10.02 -4.22
CA THR A 295 23.03 -9.79 -3.71
C THR A 295 22.29 -8.77 -4.56
N ALA A 296 22.92 -7.67 -4.93
CA ALA A 296 22.32 -6.65 -5.79
C ALA A 296 22.05 -7.21 -7.20
N ARG A 297 23.00 -7.97 -7.77
CA ARG A 297 22.80 -8.64 -9.06
C ARG A 297 21.63 -9.62 -9.02
N LYS A 298 21.46 -10.35 -7.90
CA LYS A 298 20.30 -11.22 -7.66
C LYS A 298 18.99 -10.43 -7.65
N MET A 299 18.93 -9.34 -6.87
CA MET A 299 17.75 -8.47 -6.79
C MET A 299 17.40 -7.88 -8.16
N ILE A 300 18.40 -7.49 -8.96
CA ILE A 300 18.21 -6.99 -10.32
C ILE A 300 17.59 -8.05 -11.22
N LEU A 301 18.15 -9.26 -11.24
CA LEU A 301 17.61 -10.37 -12.04
C LEU A 301 16.15 -10.68 -11.69
N VAL A 302 15.86 -10.81 -10.39
CA VAL A 302 14.49 -11.06 -9.90
C VAL A 302 13.57 -9.89 -10.27
N GLY A 303 14.03 -8.65 -10.12
CA GLY A 303 13.30 -7.45 -10.51
C GLY A 303 12.96 -7.45 -12.00
N LEU A 304 13.93 -7.79 -12.86
CA LEU A 304 13.75 -7.89 -14.31
C LEU A 304 12.72 -8.97 -14.71
N TRP A 305 12.70 -10.12 -14.01
CA TRP A 305 11.66 -11.13 -14.20
C TRP A 305 10.27 -10.62 -13.80
N CYS A 306 10.19 -9.83 -12.73
CA CYS A 306 8.94 -9.28 -12.23
C CYS A 306 8.35 -8.19 -13.15
N VAL A 307 9.19 -7.40 -13.84
CA VAL A 307 8.75 -6.24 -14.65
C VAL A 307 8.52 -6.56 -16.14
N GLN A 308 8.36 -7.84 -16.51
CA GLN A 308 8.04 -8.21 -17.89
C GLN A 308 6.67 -7.66 -18.32
N THR A 309 6.54 -7.19 -19.57
CA THR A 309 5.28 -6.62 -20.07
C THR A 309 4.15 -7.66 -20.06
N ASP A 310 4.43 -8.87 -20.52
CA ASP A 310 3.49 -9.99 -20.47
C ASP A 310 3.33 -10.50 -19.02
N PRO A 311 2.13 -10.40 -18.41
CA PRO A 311 1.92 -10.90 -17.06
C PRO A 311 2.08 -12.41 -16.93
N THR A 312 1.94 -13.19 -18.01
CA THR A 312 2.02 -14.66 -17.95
C THR A 312 3.43 -15.15 -17.62
N VAL A 313 4.47 -14.47 -18.11
CA VAL A 313 5.88 -14.84 -17.89
C VAL A 313 6.45 -14.35 -16.55
N ARG A 314 5.79 -13.41 -15.87
CA ARG A 314 6.22 -12.95 -14.54
C ARG A 314 6.14 -14.10 -13.53
N PRO A 315 7.09 -14.26 -12.60
CA PRO A 315 7.00 -15.29 -11.57
C PRO A 315 5.82 -15.05 -10.61
N GLN A 316 5.39 -16.10 -9.93
CA GLN A 316 4.53 -16.00 -8.74
C GLN A 316 5.37 -15.50 -7.55
N MET A 317 4.74 -14.87 -6.56
CA MET A 317 5.48 -14.39 -5.39
C MET A 317 6.18 -15.49 -4.60
N SER A 318 5.65 -16.73 -4.60
CA SER A 318 6.34 -17.90 -4.04
C SER A 318 7.65 -18.21 -4.76
N GLU A 319 7.68 -18.07 -6.08
CA GLU A 319 8.89 -18.25 -6.90
C GLU A 319 9.85 -17.08 -6.68
N VAL A 320 9.35 -15.84 -6.58
CA VAL A 320 10.17 -14.66 -6.23
C VAL A 320 10.90 -14.84 -4.90
N VAL A 321 10.20 -15.33 -3.87
CA VAL A 321 10.80 -15.63 -2.57
C VAL A 321 11.91 -16.69 -2.70
N GLN A 322 11.67 -17.76 -3.46
CA GLN A 322 12.66 -18.80 -3.72
C GLN A 322 13.86 -18.26 -4.51
N MET A 323 13.63 -17.44 -5.53
CA MET A 323 14.69 -16.83 -6.35
C MET A 323 15.57 -15.91 -5.53
N LEU A 324 15.00 -15.13 -4.60
CA LEU A 324 15.76 -14.28 -3.67
C LEU A 324 16.55 -15.15 -2.69
N LYS A 325 15.89 -16.03 -1.94
CA LYS A 325 16.54 -16.88 -0.92
C LYS A 325 17.53 -17.89 -1.52
N GLY A 326 17.37 -18.26 -2.78
CA GLY A 326 18.18 -19.22 -3.52
C GLY A 326 19.53 -18.68 -4.00
N SER A 327 20.23 -19.52 -4.76
CA SER A 327 21.55 -19.20 -5.32
C SER A 327 21.42 -18.31 -6.55
N LEU A 328 22.34 -17.35 -6.71
CA LEU A 328 22.40 -16.49 -7.91
C LEU A 328 22.62 -17.31 -9.19
N GLN A 329 23.37 -18.41 -9.10
CA GLN A 329 23.72 -19.26 -10.25
C GLN A 329 22.52 -19.98 -10.85
N THR A 330 21.41 -20.12 -10.12
CA THR A 330 20.18 -20.75 -10.64
C THR A 330 19.30 -19.76 -11.40
N LEU A 331 19.63 -18.46 -11.39
CA LEU A 331 18.83 -17.43 -12.05
C LEU A 331 19.28 -17.23 -13.49
N GLN A 332 18.33 -17.34 -14.41
CA GLN A 332 18.53 -16.96 -15.81
C GLN A 332 18.21 -15.48 -16.02
N ILE A 333 18.85 -14.85 -17.01
CA ILE A 333 18.51 -13.51 -17.45
C ILE A 333 17.17 -13.59 -18.22
N PRO A 334 16.13 -12.80 -17.87
CA PRO A 334 14.86 -12.80 -18.58
C PRO A 334 14.99 -12.13 -19.97
N SER A 335 13.89 -11.99 -20.71
CA SER A 335 13.85 -11.10 -21.88
C SER A 335 14.05 -9.63 -21.49
N ARG A 336 14.59 -8.83 -22.41
CA ARG A 336 14.71 -7.37 -22.25
C ARG A 336 13.34 -6.75 -21.97
N PRO A 337 13.15 -6.01 -20.87
CA PRO A 337 11.91 -5.28 -20.62
C PRO A 337 11.62 -4.25 -21.72
N ALA A 338 10.34 -3.94 -21.93
CA ALA A 338 9.95 -2.89 -22.86
C ALA A 338 10.50 -1.52 -22.41
N SER A 339 10.88 -0.68 -23.37
CA SER A 339 11.07 0.75 -23.13
C SER A 339 9.71 1.44 -23.01
N ILE A 340 9.66 2.59 -22.33
CA ILE A 340 8.47 3.46 -22.29
C ILE A 340 8.31 4.20 -23.62
#